data_AF-A0A6F9XRS5-F1
#
_entry.id   AF-A0A6F9XRS5-F1
#
_cell.length_a   1.000
_cell.length_b   1.000
_cell.length_c   1.000
_cell.angle_alpha   90.00
_cell.angle_beta   90.00
_cell.angle_gamma   90.00
#
_symmetry.space_group_name_H-M   'P 1'
#
loop_
_entity.id
_entity.type
_entity.pdbx_description
1 polymer ?
#
loop_
_entity_poly.entity_id
_entity_poly.type
_entity_poly.pdbx_seq_one_letter_code
_entity_poly.pdbx_strand_id
1 'polypeptide(L)'
;METLSQEQTDKIIRLVLIKEGLIAEDQEVSSTVLSDIWGQGVLVFSYELVVQTTDGDLSATRRQFVKDLQTICSAQKLQGLPGYPPLMVTDFWVDERQSLHIDVANIANKATAQYVHDINKVEQ
;
A
#
# COMPACT_ATOMS: atom_id res chain seq x y z
N MET A 1 -3.72 -19.32 -2.61
CA MET A 1 -3.45 -17.94 -2.19
C MET A 1 -1.97 -17.71 -2.35
N GLU A 2 -1.61 -16.77 -3.21
CA GLU A 2 -0.22 -16.47 -3.55
C GLU A 2 0.26 -15.35 -2.63
N THR A 3 1.44 -15.52 -2.04
CA THR A 3 2.10 -14.44 -1.32
C THR A 3 2.84 -13.60 -2.33
N LEU A 4 2.37 -12.37 -2.57
CA LEU A 4 3.10 -11.40 -3.37
C LEU A 4 4.47 -11.10 -2.73
N SER A 5 5.53 -11.21 -3.51
CA SER A 5 6.85 -10.75 -3.11
C SER A 5 6.87 -9.22 -2.98
N GLN A 6 7.92 -8.70 -2.35
CA GLN A 6 8.19 -7.27 -2.30
C GLN A 6 8.22 -6.67 -3.72
N GLU A 7 9.01 -7.26 -4.63
CA GLU A 7 9.14 -6.77 -6.01
C GLU A 7 7.81 -6.80 -6.78
N GLN A 8 6.97 -7.82 -6.57
CA GLN A 8 5.64 -7.87 -7.18
C GLN A 8 4.74 -6.75 -6.65
N THR A 9 4.78 -6.51 -5.34
CA THR A 9 4.00 -5.43 -4.71
C THR A 9 4.49 -4.07 -5.19
N ASP A 10 5.81 -3.85 -5.25
CA ASP A 10 6.44 -2.63 -5.75
C ASP A 10 6.01 -2.33 -7.19
N LYS A 11 5.98 -3.33 -8.07
CA LYS A 11 5.47 -3.18 -9.45
C LYS A 11 4.00 -2.76 -9.48
N ILE A 12 3.16 -3.36 -8.65
CA ILE A 12 1.74 -3.01 -8.59
C ILE A 12 1.56 -1.58 -8.08
N ILE A 13 2.25 -1.21 -7.00
CA ILE A 13 2.16 0.13 -6.41
C ILE A 13 2.70 1.19 -7.37
N ARG A 14 3.80 0.92 -8.06
CA ARG A 14 4.32 1.78 -9.13
C ARG A 14 3.28 2.04 -10.22
N LEU A 15 2.54 1.02 -10.66
CA LEU A 15 1.46 1.20 -11.65
C LEU A 15 0.34 2.12 -11.14
N VAL A 16 -0.03 2.01 -9.85
CA VAL A 16 -1.04 2.90 -9.24
C VAL A 16 -0.50 4.34 -9.16
N LEU A 17 0.74 4.51 -8.69
CA LEU A 17 1.38 5.82 -8.54
C LEU A 17 1.50 6.56 -9.87
N ILE A 18 1.89 5.87 -10.94
CA ILE A 18 1.93 6.44 -12.31
C ILE A 18 0.52 6.85 -12.74
N LYS A 19 -0.47 5.97 -12.54
CA LYS A 19 -1.85 6.22 -12.96
C LYS A 19 -2.48 7.42 -12.26
N GLU A 20 -2.17 7.62 -10.98
CA GLU A 20 -2.61 8.76 -10.17
C GLU A 20 -1.77 10.02 -10.42
N GLY A 21 -0.74 9.96 -11.27
CA GLY A 21 0.13 11.10 -11.58
C GLY A 21 1.06 11.51 -10.43
N LEU A 22 1.30 10.61 -9.47
CA LEU A 22 2.14 10.85 -8.30
C LEU A 22 3.64 10.68 -8.59
N ILE A 23 3.99 9.91 -9.61
CA ILE A 23 5.37 9.73 -10.10
C ILE A 23 5.39 9.71 -11.64
N ALA A 24 6.57 9.93 -12.22
CA ALA A 24 6.80 9.78 -13.65
C ALA A 24 6.88 8.30 -14.09
N GLU A 25 6.64 8.02 -15.38
CA GLU A 25 6.63 6.66 -15.93
C GLU A 25 7.99 5.95 -15.87
N ASP A 26 9.09 6.68 -15.80
CA ASP A 26 10.46 6.17 -15.72
C ASP A 26 10.99 6.09 -14.28
N GLN A 27 10.23 6.58 -13.30
CA GLN A 27 10.64 6.55 -11.91
C GLN A 27 10.48 5.13 -11.32
N GLU A 28 11.54 4.62 -10.71
CA GLU A 28 11.51 3.37 -9.96
C GLU A 28 11.01 3.61 -8.53
N VAL A 29 10.37 2.59 -7.97
CA VAL A 29 9.85 2.58 -6.60
C VAL A 29 10.25 1.28 -5.95
N SER A 30 10.76 1.36 -4.72
CA SER A 30 11.03 0.20 -3.87
C SER A 30 10.52 0.46 -2.47
N SER A 31 9.99 -0.58 -1.83
CA SER A 31 9.50 -0.49 -0.46
C SER A 31 10.56 -0.80 0.60
N THR A 32 10.25 -0.46 1.85
CA THR A 32 10.87 -1.05 3.04
C THR A 32 9.90 -2.06 3.68
N VAL A 33 10.39 -3.22 4.09
CA VAL A 33 9.57 -4.26 4.76
C VAL A 33 9.45 -3.94 6.25
N LEU A 34 8.23 -3.86 6.78
CA LEU A 34 7.99 -3.50 8.20
C LEU A 34 7.83 -4.71 9.14
N SER A 35 8.25 -5.91 8.72
CA SER A 35 8.08 -7.14 9.51
C SER A 35 8.78 -7.09 10.87
N ASP A 36 9.88 -6.36 10.98
CA ASP A 36 10.66 -6.25 12.22
C ASP A 36 9.99 -5.37 13.28
N ILE A 37 9.02 -4.54 12.87
CA ILE A 37 8.24 -3.67 13.76
C ILE A 37 7.00 -4.39 14.27
N TRP A 38 6.30 -5.10 13.37
CA TRP A 38 4.98 -5.68 13.66
C TRP A 38 5.01 -7.17 14.02
N GLY A 39 6.14 -7.83 13.81
CA GLY A 39 6.36 -9.22 14.20
C GLY A 39 6.51 -10.19 13.02
N GLN A 40 7.03 -11.37 13.35
CA GLN A 40 7.40 -12.39 12.37
C GLN A 40 6.23 -12.78 11.46
N GLY A 41 6.42 -12.66 10.14
CA GLY A 41 5.45 -13.08 9.13
C GLY A 41 4.42 -12.04 8.72
N VAL A 42 4.44 -10.83 9.32
CA VAL A 42 3.66 -9.68 8.84
C VAL A 42 4.28 -9.17 7.52
N LEU A 43 3.45 -9.07 6.49
CA LEU A 43 3.85 -8.66 5.15
C LEU A 43 3.31 -7.25 4.85
N VAL A 44 4.07 -6.24 5.27
CA VAL A 44 3.75 -4.83 5.07
C VAL A 44 4.94 -4.15 4.39
N PHE A 45 4.63 -3.43 3.33
CA PHE A 45 5.58 -2.74 2.47
C PHE A 45 5.31 -1.24 2.56
N SER A 46 6.30 -0.50 3.01
CA SER A 46 6.23 0.95 3.20
C SER A 46 6.92 1.68 2.06
N TYR A 47 6.28 2.73 1.56
CA TYR A 47 6.76 3.56 0.46
C TYR A 47 6.87 5.00 0.92
N GLU A 48 8.00 5.63 0.62
CA GLU A 48 8.23 7.06 0.85
C GLU A 48 8.59 7.72 -0.49
N LEU A 49 7.82 8.74 -0.89
CA LEU A 49 7.99 9.42 -2.18
C LEU A 49 7.93 10.93 -1.97
N VAL A 50 8.86 11.66 -2.57
CA VAL A 50 8.77 13.13 -2.60
C VAL A 50 7.64 13.53 -3.55
N VAL A 51 6.64 14.23 -3.03
CA VAL A 51 5.51 14.74 -3.81
C VAL A 51 5.47 16.27 -3.75
N GLN A 52 4.99 16.90 -4.82
CA GLN A 52 4.68 18.33 -4.80
C GLN A 52 3.17 18.48 -4.61
N THR A 53 2.68 18.23 -3.39
CA THR A 53 1.29 18.53 -3.03
C THR A 53 1.23 19.86 -2.28
N THR A 54 0.23 20.69 -2.56
CA THR A 54 0.03 21.97 -1.88
C THR A 54 -0.96 21.89 -0.73
N ASP A 55 -1.78 20.82 -0.67
CA ASP A 55 -2.87 20.70 0.28
C ASP A 55 -2.72 19.43 1.13
N GLY A 56 -2.77 19.60 2.45
CA GLY A 56 -2.63 18.51 3.42
C GLY A 56 -3.84 17.54 3.50
N ASP A 57 -4.95 17.83 2.80
CA ASP A 57 -6.07 16.89 2.70
C ASP A 57 -5.87 15.93 1.52
N LEU A 58 -5.36 14.75 1.85
CA LEU A 58 -5.15 13.66 0.89
C LEU A 58 -6.30 12.68 0.82
N SER A 59 -7.46 12.97 1.44
CA SER A 59 -8.54 12.00 1.56
C SER A 59 -9.10 11.58 0.20
N ALA A 60 -9.19 12.50 -0.76
CA ALA A 60 -9.62 12.20 -2.12
C ALA A 60 -8.58 11.34 -2.87
N THR A 61 -7.31 11.72 -2.78
CA THR A 61 -6.18 10.99 -3.36
C THR A 61 -6.12 9.56 -2.81
N ARG A 62 -6.23 9.38 -1.49
CA ARG A 62 -6.26 8.06 -0.85
C ARG A 62 -7.41 7.20 -1.37
N ARG A 63 -8.63 7.75 -1.46
CA ARG A 63 -9.79 7.00 -1.98
C ARG A 63 -9.59 6.55 -3.42
N GLN A 64 -9.02 7.42 -4.26
CA GLN A 64 -8.77 7.15 -5.67
C GLN A 64 -7.65 6.11 -5.83
N PHE A 65 -6.54 6.29 -5.12
CA PHE A 65 -5.44 5.33 -5.04
C PHE A 65 -5.91 3.92 -4.62
N VAL A 66 -6.71 3.81 -3.55
CA VAL A 66 -7.23 2.51 -3.09
C VAL A 66 -8.11 1.86 -4.17
N LYS A 67 -8.98 2.63 -4.82
CA LYS A 67 -9.84 2.12 -5.89
C LYS A 67 -9.02 1.60 -7.08
N ASP A 68 -7.98 2.32 -7.45
CA ASP A 68 -7.11 1.96 -8.56
C ASP A 68 -6.23 0.76 -8.24
N LEU A 69 -5.73 0.66 -7.00
CA LEU A 69 -5.07 -0.53 -6.48
C LEU A 69 -5.96 -1.78 -6.60
N GLN A 70 -7.22 -1.69 -6.16
CA GLN A 70 -8.16 -2.82 -6.26
C GLN A 70 -8.48 -3.18 -7.71
N THR A 71 -8.56 -2.18 -8.60
CA THR A 71 -8.78 -2.39 -10.04
C THR A 71 -7.62 -3.16 -10.66
N ILE A 72 -6.38 -2.76 -10.36
CA ILE A 72 -5.17 -3.44 -10.87
C ILE A 72 -5.07 -4.85 -10.31
N CYS A 73 -5.31 -5.04 -9.00
CA CYS A 73 -5.31 -6.37 -8.39
C CYS A 73 -6.34 -7.31 -9.04
N SER A 74 -7.54 -6.79 -9.31
CA SER A 74 -8.62 -7.54 -9.96
C SER A 74 -8.27 -7.91 -11.40
N ALA A 75 -7.68 -6.98 -12.16
CA ALA A 75 -7.24 -7.23 -13.54
C ALA A 75 -6.15 -8.31 -13.61
N GLN A 76 -5.26 -8.35 -12.60
CA GLN A 76 -4.22 -9.37 -12.46
C GLN A 76 -4.70 -10.66 -11.77
N LYS A 77 -5.99 -10.74 -11.38
CA LYS A 77 -6.61 -11.90 -10.69
C LYS A 77 -5.91 -12.27 -9.37
N LEU A 78 -5.35 -11.28 -8.68
CA LEU A 78 -4.70 -11.48 -7.39
C LEU A 78 -5.75 -11.81 -6.31
N GLN A 79 -5.38 -12.69 -5.39
CA GLN A 79 -6.28 -13.15 -4.33
C GLN A 79 -5.60 -13.04 -2.96
N GLY A 80 -6.26 -12.36 -2.03
CA GLY A 80 -5.92 -12.39 -0.61
C GLY A 80 -6.55 -13.58 0.10
N LEU A 81 -6.53 -13.53 1.43
CA LEU A 81 -7.29 -14.45 2.27
C LEU A 81 -8.80 -14.36 1.96
N PRO A 82 -9.57 -15.45 2.16
CA PRO A 82 -11.01 -15.40 2.02
C PRO A 82 -11.63 -14.25 2.83
N GLY A 83 -12.36 -13.37 2.15
CA GLY A 83 -12.97 -12.18 2.76
C GLY A 83 -12.09 -10.92 2.77
N TYR A 84 -10.87 -10.97 2.23
CA TYR A 84 -9.95 -9.83 2.17
C TYR A 84 -9.51 -9.54 0.72
N PRO A 85 -9.29 -8.26 0.37
CA PRO A 85 -8.55 -7.93 -0.84
C PRO A 85 -7.07 -8.39 -0.70
N PRO A 86 -6.37 -8.65 -1.82
CA PRO A 86 -4.98 -9.12 -1.79
C PRO A 86 -4.02 -8.08 -1.18
N LEU A 87 -4.25 -6.80 -1.46
CA LEU A 87 -3.48 -5.68 -0.95
C LEU A 87 -4.40 -4.68 -0.26
N MET A 88 -3.98 -4.15 0.88
CA MET A 88 -4.69 -3.10 1.62
C MET A 88 -3.74 -1.96 1.98
N VAL A 89 -4.16 -0.73 1.73
CA VAL A 89 -3.47 0.46 2.23
C VAL A 89 -3.80 0.60 3.72
N THR A 90 -2.80 0.52 4.58
CA THR A 90 -2.95 0.70 6.03
C THR A 90 -2.63 2.11 6.47
N ASP A 91 -1.77 2.82 5.73
CA ASP A 91 -1.45 4.21 6.05
C ASP A 91 -1.27 5.04 4.76
N PHE A 92 -1.63 6.33 4.81
CA PHE A 92 -1.53 7.25 3.66
C PHE A 92 -1.53 8.71 4.12
N TRP A 93 -0.37 9.34 4.19
CA TRP A 93 -0.20 10.70 4.69
C TRP A 93 1.03 11.37 4.07
N VAL A 94 1.09 12.70 4.18
CA VAL A 94 2.28 13.48 3.81
C VAL A 94 2.86 14.11 5.06
N ASP A 95 4.17 14.04 5.19
CA ASP A 95 4.90 14.66 6.30
C ASP A 95 5.23 16.14 6.03
N GLU A 96 5.82 16.80 7.03
CA GLU A 96 6.22 18.21 6.91
C GLU A 96 7.28 18.48 5.83
N ARG A 97 7.97 17.43 5.36
CA ARG A 97 9.00 17.49 4.31
C ARG A 97 8.43 17.24 2.92
N GLN A 98 7.11 17.11 2.78
CA GLN A 98 6.44 16.78 1.52
C GLN A 98 6.79 15.37 1.02
N SER A 99 7.10 14.45 1.93
CA SER A 99 7.18 13.02 1.61
C SER A 99 5.79 12.38 1.81
N LEU A 100 5.26 11.77 0.75
CA LEU A 100 4.09 10.89 0.80
C LEU A 100 4.52 9.52 1.32
N HIS A 101 3.93 9.13 2.44
CA HIS A 101 4.08 7.83 3.07
C HIS A 101 2.87 6.96 2.77
N ILE A 102 3.12 5.73 2.30
CA ILE A 102 2.08 4.75 2.01
C ILE A 102 2.52 3.40 2.58
N ASP A 103 1.71 2.82 3.45
CA ASP A 103 1.90 1.45 3.91
C ASP A 103 0.89 0.53 3.24
N VAL A 104 1.40 -0.57 2.65
CA VAL A 104 0.58 -1.56 1.94
C VAL A 104 0.79 -2.95 2.54
N ALA A 105 -0.28 -3.50 3.08
CA ALA A 105 -0.34 -4.84 3.64
C ALA A 105 -0.72 -5.87 2.57
N ASN A 106 0.07 -6.93 2.43
CA ASN A 106 -0.24 -8.10 1.62
C ASN A 106 -0.98 -9.16 2.46
N ILE A 107 -2.29 -9.28 2.24
CA ILE A 107 -3.18 -10.11 3.06
C ILE A 107 -3.15 -11.58 2.59
N ALA A 108 -1.95 -12.15 2.53
CA ALA A 108 -1.70 -13.53 2.12
C ALA A 108 -1.56 -14.50 3.31
N ASN A 109 -1.64 -14.03 4.55
CA ASN A 109 -1.58 -14.89 5.73
C ASN A 109 -2.33 -14.29 6.92
N LYS A 110 -2.57 -15.12 7.95
CA LYS A 110 -3.31 -14.72 9.15
C LYS A 110 -2.59 -13.64 9.97
N ALA A 111 -1.25 -13.62 9.96
CA ALA A 111 -0.47 -12.63 10.71
C ALA A 111 -0.70 -11.22 10.14
N THR A 112 -0.63 -11.05 8.82
CA THR A 112 -0.92 -9.75 8.18
C THR A 112 -2.40 -9.36 8.35
N ALA A 113 -3.34 -10.31 8.22
CA ALA A 113 -4.76 -10.00 8.45
C ALA A 113 -5.05 -9.54 9.89
N GLN A 114 -4.40 -10.17 10.87
CA GLN A 114 -4.51 -9.77 12.28
C GLN A 114 -3.89 -8.38 12.51
N TYR A 115 -2.72 -8.11 11.94
CA TYR A 115 -2.12 -6.77 11.96
C TYR A 115 -3.09 -5.70 11.45
N VAL A 116 -3.69 -5.89 10.27
CA VAL A 116 -4.64 -4.93 9.70
C VAL A 116 -5.87 -4.74 10.59
N HIS A 117 -6.37 -5.82 11.18
CA HIS A 117 -7.49 -5.75 12.12
C HIS A 117 -7.16 -4.90 13.36
N ASP A 118 -5.93 -5.01 13.87
CA ASP A 118 -5.51 -4.27 15.05
C ASP A 118 -5.25 -2.79 14.74
N ILE A 119 -4.69 -2.45 13.56
CA ILE A 119 -4.55 -1.06 13.09
C ILE A 119 -5.92 -0.40 12.92
N ASN A 120 -6.87 -1.07 12.25
CA ASN A 120 -8.20 -0.50 11.99
C ASN A 120 -9.03 -0.24 13.27
N LYS A 121 -8.70 -0.90 14.39
CA LYS A 121 -9.32 -0.61 15.70
C LYS A 121 -8.74 0.64 16.35
N VAL A 122 -7.50 0.99 16.05
CA VAL A 122 -6.81 2.15 16.61
C VAL A 122 -7.23 3.43 15.88
N GLU A 123 -7.57 3.33 14.60
CA GLU A 123 -8.03 4.47 13.78
C GLU A 123 -9.52 4.85 13.96
N GLN A 124 -10.29 4.11 14.77
CA GLN A 124 -11.72 4.39 15.08
C GLN A 124 -11.90 5.04 16.46
#